data_AF-A0A9D5XYA3-F1
#
_entry.id   AF-A0A9D5XYA3-F1
#
_cell.length_a   1.000
_cell.length_b   1.000
_cell.length_c   1.000
_cell.angle_alpha   90.00
_cell.angle_beta   90.00
_cell.angle_gamma   90.00
#
_symmetry.space_group_name_H-M   'P 1'
#
loop_
_entity.id
_entity.type
_entity.pdbx_description
1 polymer ?
#
loop_
_entity_poly.entity_id
_entity_poly.type
_entity_poly.pdbx_seq_one_letter_code
_entity_poly.pdbx_strand_id
1 'polypeptide(L)'
;MAPFFVLIPLLVYVPMFAYETYIAFRRIGKPLDKGGEYLHATWESTHTFLILGVNYFVWLYSAAVVEVARAVFPALLIFGAVFIVRAVLYTQLFYIKSSNKPSILIDRLFAWAHVIMALSLTFTIIVASQIMLSGTYEANQVFLPLLWPGLIFMLPLVSVPLYFLYRTKSS
;
A
#
# COMPACT_ATOMS: atom_id res chain seq x y z
N MET A 1 4.94 -22.17 -6.22
CA MET A 1 3.62 -21.72 -5.70
C MET A 1 3.74 -20.73 -4.55
N ALA A 2 4.61 -20.96 -3.54
CA ALA A 2 4.81 -20.04 -2.42
C ALA A 2 5.09 -18.57 -2.78
N PRO A 3 5.92 -18.25 -3.81
CA PRO A 3 6.15 -16.85 -4.20
C PRO A 3 4.87 -16.11 -4.61
N PHE A 4 3.85 -16.81 -5.13
CA PHE A 4 2.61 -16.17 -5.58
C PHE A 4 1.82 -15.55 -4.44
N PHE A 5 1.84 -16.18 -3.26
CA PHE A 5 1.19 -15.61 -2.08
C PHE A 5 1.80 -14.25 -1.75
N VAL A 6 3.13 -14.11 -1.82
CA VAL A 6 3.80 -12.83 -1.54
C VAL A 6 3.62 -11.83 -2.69
N LEU A 7 3.84 -12.26 -3.93
CA LEU A 7 3.95 -11.36 -5.08
C LEU A 7 2.60 -10.87 -5.60
N ILE A 8 1.55 -11.69 -5.59
CA ILE A 8 0.24 -11.26 -6.13
C ILE A 8 -0.32 -10.05 -5.37
N PRO A 9 -0.38 -10.04 -4.03
CA PRO A 9 -0.82 -8.86 -3.28
C PRO A 9 0.01 -7.62 -3.61
N LEU A 10 1.34 -7.77 -3.72
CA LEU A 10 2.23 -6.66 -4.07
C LEU A 10 2.01 -6.16 -5.51
N LEU A 11 1.78 -7.06 -6.46
CA LEU A 11 1.48 -6.72 -7.85
C LEU A 11 0.13 -6.02 -7.99
N VAL A 12 -0.87 -6.36 -7.16
CA VAL A 12 -2.16 -5.69 -7.12
C VAL A 12 -2.07 -4.35 -6.37
N TYR A 13 -1.25 -4.28 -5.32
CA TYR A 13 -0.97 -3.05 -4.57
C TYR A 13 -0.41 -1.94 -5.47
N VAL A 14 0.59 -2.24 -6.32
CA VAL A 14 1.30 -1.25 -7.14
C VAL A 14 0.36 -0.37 -7.98
N PRO A 15 -0.55 -0.90 -8.83
CA PRO A 15 -1.44 -0.07 -9.63
C PRO A 15 -2.44 0.72 -8.79
N MET A 16 -2.92 0.19 -7.66
CA MET A 16 -3.82 0.96 -6.77
C MET A 16 -3.09 2.11 -6.08
N PHE A 17 -1.86 1.88 -5.62
CA PHE A 17 -1.06 2.93 -5.01
C PHE A 17 -0.61 3.98 -6.04
N ALA A 18 -0.30 3.57 -7.27
CA ALA A 18 -0.07 4.50 -8.38
C ALA A 18 -1.31 5.36 -8.66
N TYR A 19 -2.49 4.75 -8.56
CA TYR A 19 -3.74 5.44 -8.73
C TYR A 19 -4.05 6.43 -7.58
N GLU A 20 -3.79 6.07 -6.32
CA GLU A 20 -3.82 7.00 -5.18
C GLU A 20 -2.86 8.18 -5.38
N THR A 21 -1.64 7.89 -5.85
CA THR A 21 -0.63 8.90 -6.17
C THR A 21 -1.17 9.87 -7.23
N TYR A 22 -1.77 9.36 -8.30
CA TYR A 22 -2.41 10.18 -9.33
C TYR A 22 -3.51 11.09 -8.76
N ILE A 23 -4.39 10.58 -7.88
CA ILE A 23 -5.45 11.38 -7.24
C ILE A 23 -4.83 12.49 -6.39
N ALA A 24 -3.77 12.19 -5.63
CA ALA A 24 -3.08 13.17 -4.78
C ALA A 24 -2.54 14.35 -5.60
N PHE A 25 -1.94 14.08 -6.78
CA PHE A 25 -1.51 15.13 -7.70
C PHE A 25 -2.68 15.87 -8.35
N ARG A 26 -3.72 15.15 -8.80
CA ARG A 26 -4.90 15.75 -9.44
C ARG A 26 -5.65 16.71 -8.53
N ARG A 27 -5.54 16.55 -7.21
CA ARG A 27 -6.17 17.39 -6.20
C ARG A 27 -5.53 18.77 -6.03
N ILE A 28 -4.24 18.93 -6.33
CA ILE A 28 -3.49 20.15 -5.97
C ILE A 28 -4.24 21.41 -6.38
N GLY A 29 -4.59 22.25 -5.39
CA GLY A 29 -5.27 23.53 -5.62
C GLY A 29 -6.77 23.43 -5.90
N LYS A 30 -7.39 22.26 -5.74
CA LYS A 30 -8.85 22.07 -5.86
C LYS A 30 -9.54 22.08 -4.50
N PRO A 31 -10.77 22.63 -4.41
CA PRO A 31 -11.55 22.57 -3.17
C PRO A 31 -11.79 21.11 -2.76
N LEU A 32 -12.07 20.89 -1.47
CA LEU A 32 -12.41 19.58 -0.92
C LEU A 32 -13.59 19.00 -1.71
N ASP A 33 -13.33 17.97 -2.50
CA ASP A 33 -14.36 17.28 -3.25
C ASP A 33 -15.17 16.41 -2.29
N LYS A 34 -16.50 16.34 -2.49
CA LYS A 34 -17.36 15.44 -1.70
C LYS A 34 -17.00 13.96 -1.92
N GLY A 35 -16.15 13.66 -2.92
CA GLY A 35 -15.59 12.35 -3.22
C GLY A 35 -14.45 11.87 -2.30
N GLY A 36 -14.35 12.36 -1.06
CA GLY A 36 -13.41 11.84 -0.06
C GLY A 36 -13.51 10.33 0.14
N GLU A 37 -14.73 9.76 0.04
CA GLU A 37 -15.00 8.32 0.14
C GLU A 37 -14.17 7.47 -0.82
N TYR A 38 -13.88 7.99 -2.00
CA TYR A 38 -13.10 7.30 -3.03
C TYR A 38 -11.64 7.08 -2.59
N LEU A 39 -11.02 8.09 -1.97
CA LEU A 39 -9.66 7.99 -1.45
C LEU A 39 -9.59 7.10 -0.20
N HIS A 40 -10.63 7.13 0.65
CA HIS A 40 -10.75 6.22 1.79
C HIS A 40 -10.78 4.74 1.34
N ALA A 41 -11.61 4.41 0.35
CA ALA A 41 -11.75 3.04 -0.13
C ALA A 41 -10.48 2.50 -0.81
N THR A 42 -9.78 3.32 -1.60
CA THR A 42 -8.49 2.93 -2.17
C THR A 42 -7.45 2.72 -1.08
N TRP A 43 -7.43 3.59 -0.07
CA TRP A 43 -6.48 3.53 1.04
C TRP A 43 -6.63 2.23 1.82
N GLU A 44 -7.85 1.84 2.17
CA GLU A 44 -8.10 0.57 2.88
C GLU A 44 -7.63 -0.64 2.05
N SER A 45 -7.86 -0.59 0.73
CA SER A 45 -7.44 -1.65 -0.18
C SER A 45 -5.91 -1.76 -0.27
N THR A 46 -5.20 -0.64 -0.45
CA THR A 46 -3.73 -0.64 -0.53
C THR A 46 -3.08 -1.11 0.77
N HIS A 47 -3.59 -0.72 1.95
CA HIS A 47 -3.06 -1.24 3.22
C HIS A 47 -3.29 -2.73 3.36
N THR A 48 -4.46 -3.22 2.96
CA THR A 48 -4.81 -4.64 3.05
C THR A 48 -3.83 -5.50 2.24
N PHE A 49 -3.59 -5.16 0.97
CA PHE A 49 -2.66 -5.92 0.13
C PHE A 49 -1.21 -5.80 0.58
N LEU A 50 -0.79 -4.63 1.08
CA LEU A 50 0.56 -4.45 1.61
C LEU A 50 0.79 -5.33 2.84
N ILE A 51 -0.11 -5.29 3.82
CA ILE A 51 -0.04 -6.12 5.03
C ILE A 51 -0.03 -7.60 4.66
N LEU A 52 -0.88 -8.00 3.71
CA LEU A 52 -0.94 -9.39 3.29
C LEU A 52 0.39 -9.85 2.67
N GLY A 53 0.93 -9.09 1.72
CA GLY A 53 2.21 -9.42 1.07
C GLY A 53 3.34 -9.55 2.08
N VAL A 54 3.40 -8.63 3.05
CA VAL A 54 4.39 -8.65 4.14
C VAL A 54 4.20 -9.86 5.07
N ASN A 55 2.97 -10.13 5.51
CA ASN A 55 2.69 -11.27 6.41
C ASN A 55 3.02 -12.60 5.75
N TYR A 56 2.61 -12.79 4.49
CA TYR A 56 2.93 -13.99 3.74
C TYR A 56 4.45 -14.13 3.52
N PHE A 57 5.16 -13.02 3.30
CA PHE A 57 6.62 -13.06 3.24
C PHE A 57 7.21 -13.53 4.57
N VAL A 58 6.78 -12.95 5.70
CA VAL A 58 7.30 -13.31 7.03
C VAL A 58 6.99 -14.78 7.38
N TRP A 59 5.79 -15.27 7.07
CA TRP A 59 5.41 -16.65 7.37
C TRP A 59 6.11 -17.66 6.47
N LEU A 60 6.12 -17.42 5.16
CA LEU A 60 6.69 -18.37 4.19
C LEU A 60 8.22 -18.29 4.15
N TYR A 61 8.80 -17.10 4.30
CA TYR A 61 10.23 -16.85 4.12
C TYR A 61 10.88 -16.26 5.37
N SER A 62 10.48 -16.73 6.56
CA SER A 62 11.01 -16.27 7.85
C SER A 62 12.53 -16.27 7.93
N ALA A 63 13.20 -17.26 7.35
CA ALA A 63 14.66 -17.35 7.29
C ALA A 63 15.31 -16.20 6.47
N ALA A 64 14.61 -15.66 5.47
CA ALA A 64 15.08 -14.57 4.62
C ALA A 64 14.87 -13.19 5.26
N VAL A 65 14.04 -13.08 6.31
CA VAL A 65 13.62 -11.79 6.90
C VAL A 65 14.82 -10.95 7.34
N VAL A 66 15.82 -11.56 7.97
CA VAL A 66 17.00 -10.84 8.46
C VAL A 66 17.83 -10.27 7.31
N GLU A 67 18.04 -11.04 6.25
CA GLU A 67 18.80 -10.58 5.08
C GLU A 67 18.04 -9.48 4.33
N VAL A 68 16.76 -9.71 4.05
CA VAL A 68 15.91 -8.70 3.40
C VAL A 68 15.88 -7.42 4.23
N ALA A 69 15.66 -7.52 5.54
CA ALA A 69 15.64 -6.35 6.42
C ALA A 69 16.92 -5.54 6.35
N ARG A 70 18.10 -6.18 6.36
CA ARG A 70 19.38 -5.48 6.20
C ARG A 70 19.49 -4.76 4.85
N ALA A 71 19.05 -5.41 3.78
CA ALA A 71 19.14 -4.87 2.42
C ALA A 71 18.19 -3.69 2.17
N VAL A 72 17.02 -3.68 2.81
CA VAL A 72 15.97 -2.68 2.58
C VAL A 72 15.80 -1.69 3.74
N PHE A 73 16.59 -1.79 4.81
CA PHE A 73 16.44 -0.99 6.04
C PHE A 73 16.30 0.51 5.77
N PRO A 74 17.19 1.18 5.01
CA PRO A 74 17.07 2.61 4.77
C PRO A 74 15.77 2.98 4.03
N ALA A 75 15.37 2.15 3.06
CA ALA A 75 14.15 2.37 2.29
C ALA A 75 12.90 2.25 3.17
N LEU A 76 12.84 1.24 4.04
CA LEU A 76 11.73 1.06 4.99
C LEU A 76 11.70 2.14 6.07
N LEU A 77 12.86 2.61 6.53
CA LEU A 77 12.92 3.72 7.50
C LEU A 77 12.36 5.01 6.88
N ILE A 78 12.76 5.34 5.65
CA ILE A 78 12.21 6.47 4.89
C ILE A 78 10.72 6.28 4.67
N PHE A 79 10.29 5.09 4.23
CA PHE A 79 8.88 4.77 4.02
C PHE A 79 8.06 5.03 5.30
N GLY A 80 8.51 4.51 6.45
CA GLY A 80 7.82 4.68 7.73
C GLY A 80 7.72 6.13 8.16
N ALA A 81 8.80 6.91 8.05
CA ALA A 81 8.78 8.34 8.36
C ALA A 81 7.80 9.10 7.47
N VAL A 82 7.83 8.86 6.16
CA VAL A 82 6.93 9.52 5.20
C VAL A 82 5.49 9.05 5.34
N PHE A 83 5.26 7.79 5.72
CA PHE A 83 3.93 7.26 6.02
C PHE A 83 3.27 8.04 7.16
N ILE A 84 4.00 8.32 8.23
CA ILE A 84 3.52 9.14 9.36
C ILE A 84 3.17 10.55 8.87
N VAL A 85 4.06 11.17 8.08
CA VAL A 85 3.80 12.49 7.47
C VAL A 85 2.53 12.46 6.62
N ARG A 86 2.36 11.45 5.75
CA ARG A 86 1.15 11.27 4.93
C ARG A 86 -0.10 11.17 5.79
N ALA A 87 -0.07 10.39 6.88
CA ALA A 87 -1.19 10.24 7.80
C ALA A 87 -1.58 11.57 8.48
N VAL A 88 -0.59 12.36 8.94
CA VAL A 88 -0.85 13.68 9.51
C VAL A 88 -1.46 14.62 8.47
N LEU A 89 -0.87 14.69 7.26
CA LEU A 89 -1.37 15.52 6.17
C LEU A 89 -2.79 15.10 5.75
N TYR A 90 -3.08 13.81 5.76
CA TYR A 90 -4.41 13.27 5.50
C TYR A 90 -5.44 13.80 6.50
N THR A 91 -5.15 13.70 7.80
CA THR A 91 -6.03 14.23 8.86
C THR A 91 -6.25 15.74 8.72
N GLN A 92 -5.18 16.48 8.41
CA GLN A 92 -5.27 17.92 8.17
C GLN A 92 -6.16 18.26 6.97
N LEU A 93 -6.02 17.50 5.88
CA LEU A 93 -6.71 17.75 4.62
C LEU A 93 -8.18 17.37 4.66
N PHE A 94 -8.56 16.31 5.38
CA PHE A 94 -9.91 15.72 5.27
C PHE A 94 -10.75 15.84 6.56
N TYR A 95 -10.13 15.98 7.73
CA TYR A 95 -10.86 15.97 9.00
C TYR A 95 -10.80 17.32 9.75
N ILE A 96 -9.69 18.06 9.62
CA ILE A 96 -9.50 19.32 10.38
C ILE A 96 -9.91 20.55 9.55
N LYS A 97 -9.68 20.54 8.24
CA LYS A 97 -10.02 21.70 7.38
C LYS A 97 -11.53 21.86 7.21
N SER A 98 -12.09 22.83 7.93
CA SER A 98 -13.47 23.34 7.74
C SER A 98 -13.63 24.32 6.54
N SER A 99 -12.52 24.74 5.91
CA SER A 99 -12.53 25.81 4.90
C SER A 99 -12.50 25.26 3.48
N ASN A 100 -13.40 25.76 2.62
CA ASN A 100 -13.43 25.48 1.17
C ASN A 100 -12.16 25.97 0.42
N LYS A 101 -11.25 26.70 1.07
CA LYS A 101 -10.01 27.20 0.45
C LYS A 101 -8.91 26.12 0.47
N PRO A 102 -8.41 25.66 -0.69
CA PRO A 102 -7.34 24.67 -0.77
C PRO A 102 -6.02 25.22 -0.22
N SER A 103 -5.20 24.34 0.38
CA SER A 103 -3.83 24.70 0.78
C SER A 103 -2.88 23.99 -0.17
N ILE A 104 -2.40 24.74 -1.17
CA ILE A 104 -1.51 24.22 -2.21
C ILE A 104 -0.25 23.58 -1.59
N LEU A 105 0.26 24.14 -0.50
CA LEU A 105 1.41 23.59 0.20
C LEU A 105 1.12 22.20 0.79
N ILE A 106 0.01 22.05 1.50
CA ILE A 106 -0.37 20.78 2.13
C ILE A 106 -0.70 19.73 1.05
N ASP A 107 -1.39 20.12 -0.03
CA ASP A 107 -1.66 19.23 -1.16
C ASP A 107 -0.38 18.73 -1.82
N ARG A 108 0.61 19.61 -2.03
CA ARG A 108 1.92 19.25 -2.60
C ARG A 108 2.70 18.31 -1.69
N LEU A 109 2.76 18.59 -0.38
CA LEU A 109 3.42 17.72 0.58
C LEU A 109 2.76 16.33 0.61
N PHE A 110 1.43 16.28 0.53
CA PHE A 110 0.67 15.04 0.49
C PHE A 110 0.98 14.23 -0.79
N ALA A 111 1.02 14.88 -1.95
CA ALA A 111 1.38 14.23 -3.21
C ALA A 111 2.83 13.72 -3.21
N TRP A 112 3.79 14.52 -2.73
CA TRP A 112 5.20 14.09 -2.63
C TRP A 112 5.41 12.95 -1.65
N ALA A 113 4.64 12.90 -0.56
CA ALA A 113 4.67 11.77 0.35
C ALA A 113 4.34 10.44 -0.37
N HIS A 114 3.37 10.44 -1.29
CA HIS A 114 3.06 9.25 -2.10
C HIS A 114 4.23 8.86 -2.99
N VAL A 115 4.89 9.82 -3.65
CA VAL A 115 6.04 9.53 -4.52
C VAL A 115 7.18 8.89 -3.74
N ILE A 116 7.56 9.47 -2.60
CA ILE A 116 8.66 8.93 -1.80
C ILE A 116 8.31 7.52 -1.28
N MET A 117 7.07 7.32 -0.82
CA MET A 117 6.60 6.00 -0.42
C MET A 117 6.62 4.99 -1.57
N ALA A 118 6.20 5.39 -2.78
CA ALA A 118 6.19 4.53 -3.97
C ALA A 118 7.61 4.08 -4.31
N LEU A 119 8.58 4.99 -4.29
CA LEU A 119 9.98 4.69 -4.58
C LEU A 119 10.60 3.75 -3.54
N SER A 120 10.43 4.07 -2.25
CA SER A 120 10.94 3.23 -1.15
C SER A 120 10.35 1.82 -1.19
N LEU A 121 9.05 1.70 -1.45
CA LEU A 121 8.39 0.42 -1.49
C LEU A 121 8.72 -0.36 -2.75
N THR A 122 8.81 0.29 -3.92
CA THR A 122 9.23 -0.37 -5.17
C THR A 122 10.63 -0.95 -5.02
N PHE A 123 11.56 -0.18 -4.46
CA PHE A 123 12.90 -0.67 -4.13
C PHE A 123 12.85 -1.89 -3.21
N THR A 124 12.07 -1.80 -2.14
CA THR A 124 11.90 -2.91 -1.18
C THR A 124 11.35 -4.17 -1.84
N ILE A 125 10.32 -4.04 -2.69
CA ILE A 125 9.71 -5.16 -3.41
C ILE A 125 10.72 -5.81 -4.35
N ILE A 126 11.48 -5.02 -5.11
CA ILE A 126 12.50 -5.54 -6.04
C ILE A 126 13.56 -6.33 -5.28
N VAL A 127 14.15 -5.75 -4.24
CA VAL A 127 15.23 -6.38 -3.45
C VAL A 127 14.71 -7.64 -2.73
N ALA A 128 13.56 -7.56 -2.07
CA ALA A 128 12.96 -8.70 -1.39
C ALA A 128 12.62 -9.82 -2.39
N SER A 129 12.10 -9.47 -3.57
CA SER A 129 11.82 -10.46 -4.62
C SER A 129 13.09 -11.12 -5.14
N GLN A 130 14.17 -10.36 -5.33
CA GLN A 130 15.47 -10.91 -5.75
C GLN A 130 16.02 -11.91 -4.73
N ILE A 131 16.00 -11.56 -3.44
CA ILE A 131 16.47 -12.44 -2.35
C ILE A 131 15.57 -13.69 -2.21
N MET A 132 14.26 -13.52 -2.36
CA MET A 132 13.30 -14.63 -2.28
C MET A 132 13.42 -15.58 -3.48
N LEU A 133 13.66 -15.04 -4.69
CA LEU A 133 13.70 -15.80 -5.93
C LEU A 133 15.10 -16.34 -6.29
N SER A 134 16.15 -15.98 -5.53
CA SER A 134 17.51 -16.48 -5.74
C SER A 134 17.65 -17.99 -5.48
N GLY A 135 16.64 -18.62 -4.86
CA GLY A 135 16.67 -20.03 -4.47
C GLY A 135 17.44 -20.32 -3.19
N THR A 136 17.97 -19.29 -2.51
CA THR A 136 18.70 -19.42 -1.24
C THR A 136 17.79 -19.79 -0.08
N TYR A 137 16.51 -19.41 -0.15
CA TYR A 137 15.55 -19.59 0.93
C TYR A 137 14.38 -20.46 0.49
N GLU A 138 14.15 -21.55 1.21
CA GLU A 138 12.99 -22.39 1.01
C GLU A 138 11.77 -21.84 1.74
N ALA A 139 10.61 -21.92 1.07
CA ALA A 139 9.35 -21.52 1.67
C ALA A 139 8.91 -22.54 2.73
N ASN A 140 8.31 -22.04 3.82
CA ASN A 140 7.72 -22.88 4.85
C ASN A 140 6.49 -23.64 4.30
N GLN A 141 6.68 -24.95 4.07
CA GLN A 141 5.64 -25.82 3.52
C GLN A 141 4.53 -26.15 4.51
N VAL A 142 4.76 -26.01 5.83
CA VAL A 142 3.76 -26.27 6.87
C VAL A 142 2.68 -25.18 6.84
N PHE A 143 3.08 -23.92 6.62
CA PHE A 143 2.13 -22.81 6.59
C PHE A 143 1.41 -22.66 5.25
N LEU A 144 1.97 -23.15 4.15
CA LEU A 144 1.42 -22.95 2.80
C LEU A 144 -0.07 -23.34 2.67
N PRO A 145 -0.54 -24.51 3.18
CA PRO A 145 -1.96 -24.86 3.11
C PRO A 145 -2.87 -23.94 3.93
N LEU A 146 -2.34 -23.40 5.04
CA LEU A 146 -3.08 -22.55 5.98
C LEU A 146 -3.34 -21.14 5.43
N LEU A 147 -2.63 -20.74 4.37
CA LEU A 147 -2.79 -19.42 3.75
C LEU A 147 -3.98 -19.37 2.77
N TRP A 148 -4.45 -20.51 2.28
CA TRP A 148 -5.57 -20.58 1.33
C TRP A 148 -6.89 -20.02 1.89
N PRO A 149 -7.32 -20.38 3.12
CA PRO A 149 -8.48 -19.74 3.72
C PRO A 149 -8.36 -18.21 3.80
N GLY A 150 -7.18 -17.71 4.20
CA GLY A 150 -6.92 -16.27 4.27
C GLY A 150 -7.08 -15.59 2.90
N LEU A 151 -6.60 -16.21 1.84
CA LEU A 151 -6.76 -15.72 0.46
C LEU A 151 -8.24 -15.69 0.02
N ILE A 152 -9.04 -16.69 0.43
CA ILE A 152 -10.48 -16.77 0.11
C ILE A 152 -11.25 -15.67 0.85
N PHE A 153 -11.01 -15.48 2.15
CA PHE A 153 -11.67 -14.44 2.95
C PHE A 153 -11.24 -13.02 2.59
N MET A 154 -10.05 -12.87 1.98
CA MET A 154 -9.56 -11.59 1.48
C MET A 154 -10.35 -11.06 0.28
N LEU A 155 -10.81 -11.93 -0.62
CA LEU A 155 -11.58 -11.52 -1.80
C LEU A 155 -12.82 -10.67 -1.44
N PRO A 156 -13.72 -11.10 -0.54
CA PRO A 156 -14.84 -10.25 -0.12
C PRO A 156 -14.36 -8.99 0.58
N LEU A 157 -13.35 -9.08 1.46
CA LEU A 157 -12.88 -7.95 2.28
C LEU A 157 -12.32 -6.79 1.45
N VAL A 158 -11.66 -7.09 0.33
CA VAL A 158 -11.16 -6.06 -0.62
C VAL A 158 -12.20 -5.71 -1.69
N SER A 159 -13.04 -6.67 -2.12
CA SER A 159 -14.05 -6.40 -3.14
C SER A 159 -15.13 -5.41 -2.68
N VAL A 160 -15.44 -5.36 -1.39
CA VAL A 160 -16.46 -4.46 -0.83
C VAL A 160 -16.05 -2.98 -0.98
N PRO A 161 -14.88 -2.53 -0.49
CA PRO A 161 -14.40 -1.17 -0.75
C PRO A 161 -14.32 -0.83 -2.25
N LEU A 162 -13.82 -1.75 -3.07
CA LEU A 162 -13.70 -1.56 -4.53
C LEU A 162 -15.07 -1.45 -5.23
N TYR A 163 -16.08 -2.17 -4.74
CA TYR A 163 -17.44 -2.10 -5.25
C TYR A 163 -18.09 -0.73 -4.95
N PHE A 164 -17.95 -0.24 -3.71
CA PHE A 164 -18.40 1.11 -3.34
C PHE A 164 -17.69 2.18 -4.15
N LEU A 165 -16.41 1.98 -4.41
CA LEU A 165 -15.60 2.84 -5.26
C LEU A 165 -16.11 2.92 -6.71
N TYR A 166 -16.61 1.81 -7.28
CA TYR A 166 -17.17 1.80 -8.63
C TYR A 166 -18.57 2.41 -8.70
N ARG A 167 -19.43 2.13 -7.71
CA ARG A 167 -20.82 2.64 -7.69
C ARG A 167 -20.94 4.14 -7.45
N THR A 168 -20.07 4.72 -6.62
CA THR A 168 -20.11 6.17 -6.30
C THR A 168 -19.65 7.06 -7.45
N LYS A 169 -18.97 6.50 -8.46
CA LYS A 169 -18.57 7.23 -9.69
C LYS A 169 -19.71 7.36 -10.72
N SER A 170 -20.83 6.67 -10.50
CA SER A 170 -21.96 6.56 -11.44
C SER A 170 -23.12 7.53 -11.15
N SER A 171 -23.01 8.39 -10.13
CA SER A 171 -24.08 9.30 -9.68
C SER A 171 -23.65 10.77 -9.74
#